data_AF-A0A4Y2VII9-F1
#
_entry.id   AF-A0A4Y2VII9-F1
#
_cell.length_a   1.000
_cell.length_b   1.000
_cell.length_c   1.000
_cell.angle_alpha   90.00
_cell.angle_beta   90.00
_cell.angle_gamma   90.00
#
_symmetry.space_group_name_H-M   'P 1'
#
loop_
_entity.id
_entity.type
_entity.pdbx_description
1 polymer ?
#
loop_
_entity_poly.entity_id
_entity_poly.type
_entity_poly.pdbx_seq_one_letter_code
_entity_poly.pdbx_strand_id
1 'polypeptide(L)'
;MCALPNNRTLVVNDFSGTNRMCSIGLKRINRLFFFLTACPPPDFPKRGKYEPEKAEYEAGTRIKYTCNDGLAMFVEDRWNGFYKMVTCQSSGNWSEGTPFCGK
;
A
#
# COMPACT_ATOMS: atom_id res chain seq x y z
N MET A 1 -27.81 -27.21 4.90
CA MET A 1 -26.68 -27.44 3.97
C MET A 1 -26.74 -26.33 2.93
N CYS A 2 -25.70 -25.49 2.80
CA CYS A 2 -25.73 -24.34 1.89
C CYS A 2 -25.44 -24.83 0.46
N ALA A 3 -26.44 -24.76 -0.41
CA ALA A 3 -26.28 -25.06 -1.83
C ALA A 3 -26.16 -23.76 -2.63
N LEU A 4 -25.35 -23.79 -3.69
CA LEU A 4 -25.17 -22.68 -4.62
C LEU A 4 -26.02 -22.95 -5.87
N PRO A 5 -27.18 -22.29 -6.07
CA PRO A 5 -27.68 -22.04 -7.40
C PRO A 5 -27.12 -20.70 -7.86
N ASN A 6 -26.49 -20.73 -9.03
CA ASN A 6 -25.89 -19.62 -9.75
C ASN A 6 -26.32 -18.18 -9.36
N ASN A 7 -25.29 -17.36 -9.14
CA ASN A 7 -25.27 -15.91 -9.10
C ASN A 7 -25.62 -15.24 -7.75
N ARG A 8 -24.56 -15.06 -6.95
CA ARG A 8 -24.30 -13.99 -5.96
C ARG A 8 -25.14 -13.87 -4.68
N THR A 9 -25.94 -14.84 -4.26
CA THR A 9 -26.42 -14.83 -2.85
C THR A 9 -26.65 -16.22 -2.29
N LEU A 10 -26.06 -16.49 -1.12
CA LEU A 10 -26.25 -17.73 -0.36
C LEU A 10 -27.46 -17.58 0.57
N VAL A 11 -28.50 -18.37 0.33
CA VAL A 11 -29.70 -18.45 1.19
C VAL A 11 -29.74 -19.80 1.91
N VAL A 12 -30.10 -19.79 3.20
CA VAL A 12 -30.44 -21.00 3.96
C VAL A 12 -31.96 -21.11 4.01
N ASN A 13 -32.52 -22.18 3.43
CA ASN A 13 -33.91 -22.54 3.66
C ASN A 13 -33.99 -23.42 4.90
N ASP A 14 -34.53 -22.88 5.98
CA ASP A 14 -34.95 -23.67 7.15
C ASP A 14 -36.42 -24.10 6.99
N PHE A 15 -36.80 -25.26 7.53
CA PHE A 15 -38.16 -25.80 7.46
C PHE A 15 -39.22 -24.93 8.18
N SER A 16 -38.79 -23.88 8.89
CA SER A 16 -39.65 -22.91 9.58
C SER A 16 -40.03 -21.67 8.76
N GLY A 17 -39.78 -21.65 7.44
CA GLY A 17 -40.30 -20.62 6.52
C GLY A 17 -39.79 -19.20 6.75
N THR A 18 -38.70 -19.00 7.50
CA THR A 18 -38.09 -17.68 7.70
C THR A 18 -36.78 -17.57 6.92
N ASN A 19 -36.78 -16.71 5.89
CA ASN A 19 -35.59 -16.36 5.12
C ASN A 19 -34.65 -15.52 5.99
N ARG A 20 -33.69 -16.16 6.66
CA ARG A 20 -32.59 -15.43 7.30
C ARG A 20 -31.50 -15.19 6.27
N MET A 21 -31.25 -13.92 5.96
CA MET A 21 -30.09 -13.52 5.20
C MET A 21 -28.86 -13.93 6.01
N CYS A 22 -28.04 -14.83 5.46
CA CYS A 22 -26.79 -15.19 6.10
C CYS A 22 -25.91 -13.93 6.03
N SER A 23 -25.76 -13.22 7.15
CA SER A 23 -24.73 -12.20 7.30
C SER A 23 -23.39 -12.92 7.22
N ILE A 24 -22.92 -13.15 6.00
CA ILE A 24 -21.51 -13.40 5.74
C ILE A 24 -20.88 -12.10 6.19
N GLY A 25 -20.43 -12.08 7.45
CA GLY A 25 -19.52 -11.05 7.90
C GLY A 25 -18.45 -10.99 6.83
N LEU A 26 -18.37 -9.86 6.13
CA LEU A 26 -17.27 -9.52 5.24
C LEU A 26 -16.01 -9.33 6.12
N LYS A 27 -15.61 -10.38 6.85
CA LYS A 27 -14.22 -10.62 7.15
C LYS A 27 -13.63 -10.83 5.77
N ARG A 28 -12.91 -9.83 5.26
CA ARG A 28 -12.12 -9.91 4.05
C ARG A 28 -11.25 -11.17 4.13
N ILE A 29 -11.74 -12.27 3.57
CA ILE A 29 -11.01 -13.53 3.49
C ILE A 29 -10.07 -13.36 2.32
N ASN A 30 -8.81 -13.12 2.62
CA ASN A 30 -7.76 -13.55 1.73
C ASN A 30 -6.88 -14.52 2.52
N ARG A 31 -7.11 -15.81 2.24
CA ARG A 31 -6.41 -16.95 2.83
C ARG A 31 -4.93 -16.83 2.42
N LEU A 32 -4.01 -16.86 3.40
CA LEU A 32 -2.56 -16.60 3.30
C LEU A 32 -2.14 -15.12 3.30
N PHE A 33 -2.74 -14.27 4.14
CA PHE A 33 -2.16 -12.95 4.46
C PHE A 33 -1.11 -13.11 5.56
N PHE A 34 0.06 -13.65 5.23
CA PHE A 34 1.26 -13.14 5.88
C PHE A 34 1.25 -11.63 5.64
N PHE A 35 1.41 -10.83 6.68
CA PHE A 35 1.42 -9.37 6.67
C PHE A 35 2.35 -8.82 5.57
N LEU A 36 1.92 -8.77 4.32
CA LEU A 36 2.53 -7.95 3.28
C LEU A 36 2.05 -6.54 3.56
N THR A 37 2.66 -5.94 4.59
CA THR A 37 2.52 -4.54 4.90
C THR A 37 3.15 -3.79 3.73
N ALA A 38 2.33 -3.45 2.75
CA ALA A 38 2.74 -2.61 1.65
C ALA A 38 2.94 -1.18 2.16
N CYS A 39 3.91 -0.47 1.58
CA CYS A 39 4.10 0.94 1.88
C CYS A 39 3.14 1.78 1.05
N PRO A 40 2.52 2.80 1.67
CA PRO A 40 1.73 3.76 0.91
C PRO A 40 2.63 4.52 -0.07
N PRO A 41 2.05 5.04 -1.17
CA PRO A 41 2.78 5.93 -2.05
C PRO A 41 3.33 7.11 -1.24
N PRO A 42 4.63 7.39 -1.33
CA PRO A 42 5.22 8.46 -0.55
C PRO A 42 4.82 9.82 -1.09
N ASP A 43 4.92 10.84 -0.23
CA ASP A 43 4.71 12.22 -0.65
C ASP A 43 5.73 12.65 -1.70
N PHE A 44 5.25 13.39 -2.71
CA PHE A 44 6.12 13.94 -3.74
C PHE A 44 7.05 15.03 -3.16
N PRO A 45 8.37 14.93 -3.38
CA PRO A 45 9.28 15.98 -2.96
C PRO A 45 8.99 17.27 -3.75
N LYS A 46 8.88 18.41 -3.05
CA LYS A 46 8.74 19.72 -3.71
C LYS A 46 9.96 19.95 -4.60
N ARG A 47 9.75 20.22 -5.89
CA ARG A 47 10.82 20.41 -6.90
C ARG A 47 11.69 19.17 -7.12
N GLY A 48 11.09 17.98 -7.02
CA GLY A 48 11.69 16.71 -7.40
C GLY A 48 10.64 15.73 -7.90
N LYS A 49 11.06 14.49 -8.06
CA LYS A 49 10.22 13.35 -8.47
C LYS A 49 10.73 12.06 -7.84
N TYR A 50 9.90 11.01 -7.83
CA TYR A 50 10.33 9.66 -7.50
C TYR A 50 9.88 8.65 -8.54
N GLU A 51 10.68 7.62 -8.74
CA GLU A 51 10.41 6.55 -9.71
C GLU A 51 10.76 5.18 -9.11
N PRO A 52 9.98 4.11 -9.36
CA PRO A 52 8.71 4.10 -10.10
C PRO A 52 7.53 4.62 -9.26
N GLU A 53 6.57 5.28 -9.90
CA GLU A 53 5.29 5.66 -9.30
C GLU A 53 4.31 4.48 -9.37
N LYS A 54 3.83 4.02 -8.21
CA LYS A 54 2.89 2.92 -8.07
C LYS A 54 1.85 3.30 -7.02
N ALA A 55 0.65 2.74 -7.15
CA ALA A 55 -0.41 2.91 -6.14
C ALA A 55 -0.08 2.19 -4.83
N GLU A 56 0.72 1.12 -4.88
CA GLU A 56 1.07 0.29 -3.73
C GLU A 56 2.46 -0.32 -3.93
N TYR A 57 3.24 -0.40 -2.84
CA TYR A 57 4.62 -0.88 -2.85
C TYR A 57 4.77 -2.05 -1.89
N GLU A 58 5.03 -3.24 -2.41
CA GLU A 58 5.29 -4.40 -1.57
C GLU A 58 6.61 -4.24 -0.78
N ALA A 59 6.70 -4.88 0.38
CA ALA A 59 7.93 -4.92 1.16
C ALA A 59 9.11 -5.42 0.32
N GLY A 60 10.23 -4.69 0.37
CA GLY A 60 11.39 -4.91 -0.49
C GLY A 60 11.40 -4.08 -1.78
N THR A 61 10.30 -3.41 -2.14
CA THR A 61 10.27 -2.52 -3.30
C THR A 61 11.14 -1.29 -3.05
N ARG A 62 11.89 -0.88 -4.08
CA ARG A 62 12.81 0.27 -4.02
C ARG A 62 12.32 1.37 -4.94
N ILE A 63 12.34 2.60 -4.44
CA ILE A 63 12.07 3.80 -5.23
C ILE A 63 13.29 4.73 -5.18
N LYS A 64 13.41 5.57 -6.20
CA LYS A 64 14.48 6.55 -6.34
C LYS A 64 13.88 7.95 -6.31
N TYR A 65 14.18 8.71 -5.28
CA TYR A 65 13.97 10.16 -5.27
C TYR A 65 15.06 10.83 -6.11
N THR A 66 14.64 11.82 -6.89
CA THR A 66 15.52 12.65 -7.71
C THR A 66 15.04 14.10 -7.59
N CYS A 67 15.93 15.01 -7.20
CA CYS A 67 15.65 16.43 -7.21
C CYS A 67 15.80 17.01 -8.63
N ASN A 68 15.15 18.13 -8.91
CA ASN A 68 15.38 18.85 -10.17
C ASN A 68 16.84 19.31 -10.28
N ASP A 69 17.30 19.50 -11.52
CA ASP A 69 18.70 19.85 -11.81
C ASP A 69 19.17 21.10 -11.04
N GLY A 70 20.33 20.97 -10.37
CA GLY A 70 20.93 22.03 -9.58
C GLY A 70 20.34 22.22 -8.17
N LEU A 71 19.48 21.30 -7.70
CA LEU A 71 19.02 21.26 -6.31
C LEU A 71 19.66 20.12 -5.53
N ALA A 72 20.07 20.43 -4.30
CA ALA A 72 20.55 19.46 -3.35
C ALA A 72 19.38 18.83 -2.58
N MET A 73 19.54 17.55 -2.27
CA MET A 73 18.60 16.77 -1.48
C MET A 73 19.00 16.83 -0.01
N PHE A 74 18.05 17.18 0.83
CA PHE A 74 18.20 17.24 2.28
C PHE A 74 17.25 16.26 2.96
N VAL A 75 17.75 15.51 3.93
CA VAL A 75 16.95 14.62 4.79
C VAL A 75 17.26 15.02 6.21
N GLU A 76 16.25 15.38 7.00
CA GLU A 76 16.45 15.89 8.37
C GLU A 76 17.50 17.02 8.41
N ASP A 77 17.40 17.97 7.47
CA ASP A 77 18.32 19.10 7.28
C ASP A 77 19.79 18.73 6.95
N ARG A 78 20.05 17.46 6.65
CA ARG A 78 21.37 16.96 6.24
C ARG A 78 21.47 16.82 4.73
N TRP A 79 22.53 17.35 4.14
CA TRP A 79 22.83 17.16 2.73
C TRP A 79 23.10 15.68 2.42
N ASN A 80 22.33 15.11 1.49
CA ASN A 80 22.37 13.70 1.12
C ASN A 80 22.72 13.49 -0.39
N GLY A 81 23.09 14.55 -1.11
CA GLY A 81 23.44 14.50 -2.53
C GLY A 81 22.33 15.01 -3.45
N PHE A 82 22.19 14.42 -4.64
CA PHE A 82 21.21 14.83 -5.67
C PHE A 82 20.06 13.82 -5.88
N TYR A 83 20.28 12.57 -5.49
CA TYR A 83 19.31 11.49 -5.57
C TYR A 83 19.44 10.59 -4.35
N LYS A 84 18.36 9.88 -4.02
CA LYS A 84 18.33 8.93 -2.90
C LYS A 84 17.46 7.73 -3.24
N MET A 85 17.88 6.56 -2.75
CA MET A 85 17.08 5.34 -2.85
C MET A 85 16.44 5.03 -1.50
N VAL A 86 15.19 4.61 -1.55
CA VAL A 86 14.36 4.27 -0.39
C VAL A 86 13.75 2.92 -0.65
N THR A 87 13.67 2.12 0.41
CA THR A 87 13.14 0.75 0.32
C THR A 87 11.93 0.63 1.22
N CYS A 88 10.85 0.05 0.71
CA CYS A 88 9.70 -0.29 1.52
C CYS A 88 10.07 -1.42 2.48
N GLN A 89 9.91 -1.20 3.78
CA GLN A 89 10.19 -2.22 4.79
C GLN A 89 8.98 -3.14 4.98
N SER A 90 9.22 -4.36 5.49
CA SER A 90 8.15 -5.29 5.87
C SER A 90 7.25 -4.78 7.00
N SER A 91 7.64 -3.69 7.68
CA SER A 91 6.81 -2.97 8.64
C SER A 91 5.77 -2.04 7.99
N GLY A 92 5.77 -1.89 6.66
CA GLY A 92 4.87 -0.98 5.94
C GLY A 92 5.32 0.49 6.00
N ASN A 93 6.56 0.72 6.42
CA ASN A 93 7.19 2.03 6.48
C ASN A 93 8.34 2.11 5.48
N TRP A 94 8.57 3.29 4.93
CA TRP A 94 9.74 3.55 4.10
C TRP A 94 11.02 3.51 4.95
N SER A 95 12.13 3.05 4.35
CA SER A 95 13.43 3.02 5.03
C SER A 95 13.88 4.40 5.52
N GLU A 96 13.49 5.44 4.78
CA GLU A 96 13.76 6.83 5.11
C GLU A 96 12.58 7.72 4.71
N GLY A 97 12.55 8.93 5.27
CA GLY A 97 11.50 9.92 5.01
C GLY A 97 11.58 10.58 3.65
N THR A 98 10.56 11.38 3.35
CA THR A 98 10.52 12.21 2.13
C THR A 98 11.61 13.28 2.19
N PRO A 99 12.52 13.34 1.21
CA PRO A 99 13.55 14.35 1.17
C PRO A 99 13.01 15.72 0.73
N PHE A 100 13.70 16.78 1.15
CA PHE A 100 13.47 18.14 0.67
C PHE A 100 14.51 18.52 -0.39
N CYS A 101 14.06 19.11 -1.51
CA CYS A 101 14.97 19.62 -2.54
C CYS A 101 15.15 21.14 -2.37
N GLY A 102 16.38 21.56 -2.05
CA GLY A 102 16.74 22.94 -1.73
C GLY A 102 18.11 23.34 -2.27
N LYS A 103 18.52 24.57 -1.98
CA LYS A 103 19.89 25.07 -2.17
C LYS A 103 20.54 25.26 -0.82
#